data_AF-A0A1V4HBM4-F1
#
_entry.id   AF-A0A1V4HBM4-F1
#
_cell.length_a   1.000
_cell.length_b   1.000
_cell.length_c   1.000
_cell.angle_alpha   90.00
_cell.angle_beta   90.00
_cell.angle_gamma   90.00
#
_symmetry.space_group_name_H-M   'P 1'
#
loop_
_entity.id
_entity.type
_entity.pdbx_description
1 polymer ?
#
loop_
_entity_poly.entity_id
_entity_poly.type
_entity_poly.pdbx_seq_one_letter_code
_entity_poly.pdbx_strand_id
1 'polypeptide(L)' 'MGQIHQHLVGVTQNAIMLEYIPWIRDIVVEPATVNNGFYVLPEMLGASTEVIPQYFDKYRIR' A
#
# COMPACT_ATOMS: atom_id res chain seq x y z
N MET A 1 0.09 6.49 4.92
CA MET A 1 -0.43 5.20 4.39
C MET A 1 0.27 4.87 3.07
N GLY A 2 1.39 4.14 3.11
CA GLY A 2 2.21 3.84 1.92
C GLY A 2 1.45 3.15 0.78
N GLN A 3 0.34 2.47 1.11
CA GLN A 3 -0.51 1.72 0.18
C GLN A 3 -1.05 2.54 -1.00
N ILE A 4 -1.67 3.68 -0.74
CA ILE A 4 -2.20 4.56 -1.79
C ILE A 4 -1.11 5.52 -2.25
N HIS A 5 -0.31 6.01 -1.31
CA HIS A 5 0.67 7.06 -1.58
C HIS A 5 1.79 6.61 -2.52
N GLN A 6 2.11 5.31 -2.62
CA GLN A 6 3.06 4.79 -3.61
C GLN A 6 2.64 5.10 -5.05
N HIS A 7 1.33 5.07 -5.36
CA HIS A 7 0.80 5.42 -6.68
C HIS A 7 0.98 6.91 -6.97
N LEU A 8 0.64 7.77 -6.00
CA LEU A 8 0.76 9.22 -6.12
C LEU A 8 2.23 9.64 -6.28
N VAL A 9 3.11 9.10 -5.44
CA VAL A 9 4.55 9.36 -5.48
C VAL A 9 5.17 8.84 -6.77
N GLY A 10 4.76 7.67 -7.26
CA GLY A 10 5.26 7.09 -8.51
C GLY A 10 5.03 7.95 -9.76
N VAL A 11 4.03 8.85 -9.74
CA VAL A 11 3.70 9.73 -10.88
C VAL A 11 4.06 11.21 -10.65
N THR A 12 4.27 11.62 -9.39
CA THR A 12 4.50 13.04 -9.05
C THR A 12 5.96 13.43 -9.26
N GLN A 13 6.21 14.46 -10.07
CA GLN A 13 7.56 14.86 -10.50
C GLN A 13 8.52 15.31 -9.38
N ASN A 14 8.03 15.65 -8.18
CA ASN A 14 8.83 16.20 -7.08
C ASN A 14 8.72 15.42 -5.76
N ALA A 15 8.26 14.16 -5.81
CA ALA A 15 8.18 13.32 -4.63
C ALA A 15 9.50 12.55 -4.44
N ILE A 16 10.34 13.01 -3.50
CA ILE A 16 11.68 12.44 -3.27
C ILE A 16 11.71 11.29 -2.25
N MET A 17 10.67 11.15 -1.45
CA MET A 17 10.58 10.13 -0.39
C MET A 17 9.13 9.77 -0.09
N LEU A 18 8.93 8.59 0.51
CA LEU A 18 7.63 8.13 0.98
C LEU A 18 7.78 7.43 2.35
N GLU A 19 6.90 7.76 3.29
CA GLU A 19 6.84 7.16 4.61
C GLU A 19 6.51 5.66 4.55
N TYR A 20 7.32 4.84 5.22
CA TYR A 20 7.13 3.41 5.36
C TYR A 20 6.80 3.01 6.80
N ILE A 21 5.57 2.54 7.03
CA ILE A 21 5.12 1.94 8.28
C ILE A 21 4.39 0.62 7.93
N PRO A 22 4.88 -0.56 8.34
CA PRO A 22 4.41 -1.86 7.84
C PRO A 22 3.16 -2.41 8.56
N TRP A 23 2.51 -1.66 9.44
CA TRP A 23 1.51 -2.19 10.39
C TRP A 23 0.29 -2.87 9.75
N ILE A 24 -0.12 -2.45 8.56
CA ILE A 24 -1.33 -2.92 7.88
C ILE A 24 -1.04 -3.67 6.58
N ARG A 25 0.23 -4.01 6.35
CA ARG A 25 0.64 -4.61 5.09
C ARG A 25 -0.11 -5.91 4.81
N ASP A 26 -0.35 -6.72 5.84
CA ASP A 26 -0.90 -8.06 5.68
C ASP A 26 -2.42 -8.11 5.48
N ILE A 27 -3.13 -6.97 5.54
CA ILE A 27 -4.60 -6.95 5.41
C ILE A 27 -5.10 -6.63 4.00
N VAL A 28 -4.21 -6.24 3.08
CA VAL A 28 -4.55 -5.84 1.70
C VAL A 28 -4.07 -6.88 0.68
N VAL A 29 -4.75 -6.95 -0.47
CA VAL A 29 -4.47 -7.95 -1.52
C VAL A 29 -3.09 -7.77 -2.15
N GLU A 30 -2.70 -6.52 -2.42
CA GLU A 30 -1.41 -6.18 -3.03
C GLU A 30 -0.62 -5.22 -2.12
N PRO A 31 0.19 -5.72 -1.19
CA PRO A 31 0.79 -4.88 -0.16
C PRO A 31 1.94 -3.99 -0.67
N ALA A 32 2.00 -2.74 -0.20
CA ALA A 32 3.12 -1.83 -0.45
C ALA A 32 4.45 -2.43 0.05
N THR A 33 5.36 -2.73 -0.88
CA THR A 33 6.62 -3.43 -0.63
C THR A 33 7.79 -2.47 -0.75
N VAL A 34 8.70 -2.50 0.23
CA VAL A 34 9.98 -1.81 0.16
C VAL A 34 11.09 -2.84 0.03
N ASN A 35 11.90 -2.73 -1.01
CA ASN A 35 13.07 -3.57 -1.26
C ASN A 35 14.32 -2.69 -1.33
N ASN A 36 15.30 -2.95 -0.46
CA ASN A 36 16.55 -2.18 -0.37
C ASN A 36 16.35 -0.65 -0.26
N GLY A 37 15.31 -0.22 0.47
CA GLY A 37 14.99 1.21 0.65
C GLY A 37 14.14 1.83 -0.46
N PHE A 38 13.77 1.07 -1.50
CA PHE A 38 12.93 1.55 -2.60
C PHE A 38 11.56 0.89 -2.59
N TYR A 39 10.50 1.67 -2.85
CA TYR A 39 9.18 1.12 -3.09
C TYR A 39 9.17 0.31 -4.40
N VAL A 40 8.55 -0.86 -4.36
CA VAL A 40 8.21 -1.64 -5.56
C VAL A 40 6.90 -1.10 -6.12
N LEU A 41 6.88 -0.79 -7.42
CA LEU A 41 5.66 -0.29 -8.06
C LEU A 41 4.59 -1.40 -8.11
N PRO A 42 3.33 -1.09 -7.76
CA PRO A 42 2.20 -2.00 -7.90
C PRO A 42 1.95 -2.43 -9.36
N GLU A 43 1.46 -3.64 -9.55
CA GLU A 43 1.10 -4.23 -10.85
C GLU A 43 -0.40 -4.53 -10.97
N MET A 44 -1.10 -4.76 -9.86
CA MET A 44 -2.55 -4.98 -9.88
C MET A 44 -3.30 -3.69 -10.23
N LEU A 45 -4.42 -3.85 -10.92
CA LEU A 45 -5.30 -2.74 -11.29
C LEU A 45 -5.90 -2.10 -10.03
N GLY A 46 -6.01 -0.76 -10.06
CA GLY A 46 -6.61 0.03 -8.99
C GLY A 46 -5.57 0.78 -8.16
N ALA A 47 -5.96 1.18 -6.95
CA ALA A 47 -5.12 1.96 -6.02
C ALA A 47 -4.58 1.11 -4.85
N SER A 48 -4.53 -0.22 -5.05
CA SER A 48 -4.14 -1.21 -4.04
C SER A 48 -4.90 -1.09 -2.70
N THR A 49 -6.17 -0.66 -2.73
CA THR A 49 -7.01 -0.46 -1.53
C THR A 49 -7.84 -1.67 -1.14
N GLU A 50 -7.79 -2.75 -1.92
CA GLU A 50 -8.61 -3.93 -1.68
C GLU A 50 -8.14 -4.66 -0.42
N VAL A 51 -9.05 -4.78 0.56
CA VAL A 51 -8.83 -5.49 1.82
C VAL A 51 -9.18 -6.96 1.63
N ILE A 52 -8.35 -7.87 2.09
CA ILE A 52 -8.61 -9.31 2.03
C ILE A 52 -9.88 -9.61 2.84
N PRO A 53 -10.90 -10.30 2.28
CA PRO A 53 -12.22 -10.45 2.91
C PRO A 53 -12.16 -10.96 4.36
N GLN A 54 -11.32 -11.96 4.63
CA GLN A 54 -11.16 -12.54 5.97
C GLN A 54 -10.71 -11.51 7.03
N TYR A 55 -9.90 -10.52 6.65
CA TYR A 55 -9.41 -9.50 7.57
C TYR A 55 -10.39 -8.33 7.70
N PHE A 56 -11.15 -8.06 6.65
CA PHE A 56 -12.27 -7.12 6.75
C PHE A 56 -13.30 -7.60 7.79
N ASP A 57 -13.70 -8.87 7.73
CA ASP A 57 -14.64 -9.45 8.70
C ASP A 57 -14.08 -9.49 10.12
N LYS A 58 -12.76 -9.68 10.28
CA LYS A 58 -12.09 -9.76 11.58
C LYS A 58 -11.92 -8.40 12.27
N TYR A 59 -11.53 -7.37 11.52
CA TYR A 59 -11.09 -6.09 12.10
C TYR A 59 -12.08 -4.93 11.94
N ARG A 60 -13.16 -5.10 11.17
CA ARG A 60 -14.17 -4.02 11.02
C ARG A 60 -14.88 -3.73 12.34
N ILE A 61 -15.14 -2.45 12.57
CA ILE A 61 -16.05 -1.98 13.62
C ILE A 61 -17.49 -2.31 13.20
N ARG A 62 -18.33 -2.73 14.14
CA ARG A 62 -19.76 -3.02 13.91
C ARG A 62 -20.63 -1.85 14.33
#